data_AF-I0YQF5-F1
#
_entry.id   AF-I0YQF5-F1
#
_cell.length_a   1.000
_cell.length_b   1.000
_cell.length_c   1.000
_cell.angle_alpha   90.00
_cell.angle_beta   90.00
_cell.angle_gamma   90.00
#
_symmetry.space_group_name_H-M   'P 1'
#
loop_
_entity.id
_entity.type
_entity.pdbx_description
1 polymer ?
#
loop_
_entity_poly.entity_id
_entity_poly.type
_entity_poly.pdbx_seq_one_letter_code
_entity_poly.pdbx_strand_id
1 'polypeptide(L)'
;MPTVKALGPQVGATGARFYTGAQQGYNASAQFPKRYVNFTAFVAEHGSGSNPQRPGYRVAAVRVTNGAGTSLSHINFASGWLINGVPWGRPVDVQPLLDGSLLISDDLAGAVYRVTYNKGSVPDGA
;
A
#
# COMPACT_ATOMS: atom_id res chain seq x y z
N MET A 1 -11.35 -16.44 -15.89
CA MET A 1 -11.00 -15.03 -15.67
C MET A 1 -9.48 -14.91 -15.64
N PRO A 2 -8.83 -14.18 -16.55
CA PRO A 2 -7.38 -13.99 -16.50
C PRO A 2 -6.98 -13.02 -15.38
N THR A 3 -5.82 -13.26 -14.76
CA THR A 3 -5.24 -12.39 -13.73
C THR A 3 -4.81 -11.06 -14.33
N VAL A 4 -5.25 -9.95 -13.73
CA VAL A 4 -4.99 -8.59 -14.27
C VAL A 4 -3.59 -8.09 -13.86
N LYS A 5 -3.08 -8.45 -12.67
CA LYS A 5 -1.67 -8.26 -12.24
C LYS A 5 -1.19 -9.43 -11.38
N ALA A 6 -0.08 -10.07 -11.75
CA ALA A 6 0.67 -10.91 -10.84
C ALA A 6 1.56 -10.02 -9.95
N LEU A 7 1.47 -10.17 -8.63
CA LEU A 7 2.33 -9.44 -7.68
C LEU A 7 3.75 -10.03 -7.59
N GLY A 8 3.99 -11.16 -8.26
CA GLY A 8 5.24 -11.93 -8.19
C GLY A 8 5.18 -13.05 -7.15
N PRO A 9 6.07 -14.05 -7.25
CA PRO A 9 6.09 -15.17 -6.32
C PRO A 9 6.48 -14.73 -4.90
N GLN A 10 5.73 -15.21 -3.90
CA GLN A 10 6.08 -15.15 -2.47
C GLN A 10 6.10 -13.77 -1.79
N VAL A 11 5.36 -12.80 -2.33
CA VAL A 11 5.12 -11.49 -1.71
C VAL A 11 4.35 -11.59 -0.38
N GLY A 12 3.49 -12.61 -0.24
CA GLY A 12 2.60 -12.76 0.92
C GLY A 12 1.62 -11.60 1.00
N ALA A 13 0.86 -11.34 -0.07
CA ALA A 13 -0.17 -10.31 -0.03
C ALA A 13 -1.34 -10.81 0.83
N THR A 14 -1.45 -10.28 2.04
CA THR A 14 -2.41 -10.77 3.05
C THR A 14 -3.63 -9.85 3.17
N GLY A 15 -3.51 -8.59 2.75
CA GLY A 15 -4.61 -7.63 2.76
C GLY A 15 -4.53 -6.62 1.63
N ALA A 16 -5.68 -6.30 1.03
CA ALA A 16 -5.79 -5.27 0.01
C ALA A 16 -7.09 -4.46 0.16
N ARG A 17 -7.04 -3.15 -0.06
CA ARG A 17 -8.22 -2.26 -0.08
C ARG A 17 -8.08 -1.21 -1.17
N PHE A 18 -9.18 -0.92 -1.86
CA PHE A 18 -9.24 0.22 -2.77
C PHE A 18 -9.26 1.53 -1.99
N TYR A 19 -8.47 2.49 -2.44
CA TYR A 19 -8.49 3.86 -1.95
C TYR A 19 -9.39 4.70 -2.86
N THR A 20 -10.69 4.59 -2.62
CA THR A 20 -11.71 5.32 -3.37
C THR A 20 -11.84 6.73 -2.80
N GLY A 21 -12.13 7.70 -3.67
CA GLY A 21 -12.45 9.07 -3.27
C GLY A 21 -13.75 9.15 -2.46
N ALA A 22 -14.21 10.38 -2.20
CA ALA A 22 -15.36 10.69 -1.35
C ALA A 22 -16.64 9.92 -1.71
N GLN A 23 -16.82 8.73 -1.14
CA GLN A 23 -18.09 8.02 -1.06
C GLN A 23 -18.64 8.24 0.35
N GLN A 24 -19.77 8.95 0.45
CA GLN A 24 -20.54 9.23 1.67
C GLN A 24 -19.70 9.42 2.96
N GLY A 25 -19.17 10.63 3.15
CA GLY A 25 -18.43 11.02 4.36
C GLY A 25 -16.92 10.68 4.34
N TYR A 26 -16.44 9.95 3.33
CA TYR A 26 -15.01 9.81 3.07
C TYR A 26 -14.40 11.13 2.58
N ASN A 27 -13.29 11.56 3.17
CA ASN A 27 -12.48 12.68 2.66
C ASN A 27 -11.10 12.21 2.21
N ALA A 28 -11.03 11.08 1.49
CA ALA A 28 -9.78 10.52 0.96
C ALA A 28 -8.95 11.50 0.12
N SER A 29 -9.62 12.45 -0.55
CA SER A 29 -9.00 13.52 -1.35
C SER A 29 -8.21 14.53 -0.52
N ALA A 30 -8.47 14.62 0.79
CA ALA A 30 -7.83 15.61 1.66
C ALA A 30 -6.41 15.20 2.04
N GLN A 31 -6.18 13.89 2.24
CA GLN A 31 -4.97 13.38 2.86
C GLN A 31 -3.87 13.03 1.87
N PHE A 32 -3.98 11.95 1.09
CA PHE A 32 -2.93 11.58 0.13
C PHE A 32 -3.01 12.35 -1.20
N PRO A 33 -1.87 12.50 -1.93
CA PRO A 33 -1.87 13.13 -3.24
C PRO A 33 -2.90 12.51 -4.19
N LYS A 34 -3.47 13.34 -5.08
CA LYS A 34 -4.54 12.94 -6.02
C LYS A 34 -4.22 11.68 -6.85
N ARG A 35 -2.93 11.36 -7.03
CA ARG A 35 -2.48 10.15 -7.75
C ARG A 35 -2.89 8.83 -7.09
N TYR A 36 -3.30 8.83 -5.82
CA TYR A 36 -3.74 7.62 -5.14
C TYR A 36 -5.27 7.44 -5.14
N VAL A 37 -6.03 8.47 -5.53
CA VAL A 37 -7.49 8.45 -5.39
C VAL A 37 -8.15 7.74 -6.58
N ASN A 38 -9.20 6.96 -6.31
CA ASN A 38 -10.12 6.27 -7.25
C ASN A 38 -9.54 5.09 -8.03
N PHE A 39 -8.24 5.06 -8.29
CA PHE A 39 -7.63 4.08 -9.17
C PHE A 39 -6.50 3.31 -8.52
N THR A 40 -6.41 3.33 -7.19
CA THR A 40 -5.35 2.64 -6.45
C THR A 40 -5.94 1.65 -5.45
N ALA A 41 -5.34 0.46 -5.39
CA ALA A 41 -5.46 -0.44 -4.25
C ALA A 41 -4.17 -0.39 -3.43
N PHE A 42 -4.29 -0.23 -2.12
CA PHE A 42 -3.18 -0.49 -1.21
C PHE A 42 -3.13 -1.99 -0.90
N VAL A 43 -1.93 -2.55 -0.89
CA VAL A 43 -1.69 -3.98 -0.66
C VAL A 43 -0.62 -4.12 0.41
N ALA A 44 -0.96 -4.76 1.53
CA ALA A 44 0.01 -5.18 2.53
C ALA A 44 0.77 -6.40 2.02
N GLU A 45 2.09 -6.28 1.96
CA GLU A 45 3.00 -7.34 1.55
C GLU A 45 3.78 -7.82 2.76
N HIS A 46 3.39 -8.98 3.28
CA HIS A 46 3.89 -9.56 4.53
C HIS A 46 5.35 -10.00 4.46
N GLY A 47 5.82 -10.36 3.26
CA GLY A 47 7.12 -10.95 3.02
C GLY A 47 7.15 -12.46 3.28
N SER A 48 8.02 -13.17 2.58
CA SER A 48 8.25 -14.60 2.80
C SER A 48 9.36 -14.77 3.84
N GLY A 49 9.00 -15.35 4.99
CA GLY A 49 9.82 -15.47 6.21
C GLY A 49 11.09 -16.33 6.11
N SER A 50 11.70 -16.47 4.93
CA SER A 50 12.93 -17.25 4.75
C SER A 50 13.95 -16.62 3.79
N ASN A 51 13.63 -15.55 3.07
CA ASN A 51 14.62 -14.89 2.22
C ASN A 51 14.43 -13.36 2.20
N PRO A 52 15.34 -12.60 2.83
CA PRO A 52 15.26 -11.15 2.88
C PRO A 52 15.56 -10.43 1.55
N GLN A 53 16.05 -11.14 0.53
CA GLN A 53 16.20 -10.57 -0.82
C GLN A 53 14.89 -10.58 -1.63
N ARG A 54 13.80 -11.14 -1.09
CA ARG A 54 12.51 -11.23 -1.79
C ARG A 54 11.63 -9.99 -1.56
N PRO A 55 10.82 -9.59 -2.55
CA PRO A 55 9.85 -8.50 -2.40
C PRO A 55 8.85 -8.80 -1.26
N GLY A 56 8.60 -7.80 -0.41
CA GLY A 56 7.73 -7.89 0.77
C GLY A 56 8.09 -6.86 1.84
N TYR A 57 7.56 -7.03 3.06
CA TYR A 57 7.81 -6.15 4.20
C TYR A 57 7.50 -4.67 3.91
N ARG A 58 6.38 -4.44 3.21
CA ARG A 58 5.99 -3.11 2.71
C ARG A 58 4.50 -3.02 2.44
N VAL A 59 4.04 -1.81 2.18
CA VAL A 59 2.72 -1.56 1.58
C VAL A 59 2.95 -1.03 0.17
N ALA A 60 2.30 -1.66 -0.81
CA ALA A 60 2.33 -1.25 -2.20
C ALA A 60 1.06 -0.49 -2.58
N ALA A 61 1.20 0.49 -3.47
CA ALA A 61 0.11 1.11 -4.20
C ALA A 61 0.05 0.51 -5.61
N VAL A 62 -1.01 -0.24 -5.89
CA VAL A 62 -1.28 -0.81 -7.21
C VAL A 62 -2.28 0.09 -7.92
N ARG A 63 -1.84 0.79 -8.96
CA ARG A 63 -2.70 1.71 -9.72
C ARG A 63 -3.20 1.06 -11.00
N VAL A 64 -4.51 1.16 -11.24
CA VAL A 64 -5.16 0.76 -12.50
C VAL A 64 -5.28 1.98 -13.41
N THR A 65 -4.63 1.99 -14.58
CA THR A 65 -4.90 3.02 -15.59
C THR A 65 -5.83 2.47 -16.68
N ASN A 66 -6.80 3.27 -17.11
CA ASN A 66 -7.72 2.90 -18.19
C ASN A 66 -7.10 3.27 -19.55
N GLY A 67 -7.03 2.31 -20.48
CA GLY A 67 -6.46 2.45 -21.82
C GLY A 67 -6.36 1.11 -22.55
N ALA A 68 -5.90 1.09 -23.82
CA ALA A 68 -5.83 -0.10 -24.70
C ALA A 68 -4.91 -1.24 -24.20
N GLY A 69 -4.26 -1.04 -23.06
CA GLY A 69 -3.69 -2.11 -22.23
C GLY A 69 -3.84 -1.69 -20.78
N THR A 70 -4.49 -2.51 -19.95
CA THR A 70 -4.56 -2.31 -18.51
C THR A 70 -3.14 -2.33 -17.95
N SER A 71 -2.53 -1.15 -17.75
CA SER A 71 -1.23 -1.06 -17.12
C SER A 71 -1.42 -0.89 -15.63
N LEU A 72 -0.83 -1.80 -14.87
CA LEU A 72 -0.84 -1.76 -13.42
C LEU A 72 0.54 -1.34 -12.95
N SER A 73 0.67 -0.09 -12.51
CA SER A 73 1.90 0.32 -11.82
C SER A 73 1.84 -0.18 -10.38
N HIS A 74 2.96 -0.74 -9.93
CA HIS A 74 3.16 -1.23 -8.57
C HIS A 74 4.27 -0.39 -7.96
N ILE A 75 3.91 0.45 -7.00
CA ILE A 75 4.81 1.46 -6.42
C ILE A 75 4.88 1.22 -4.92
N ASN A 76 6.08 1.32 -4.34
CA ASN A 76 6.24 1.31 -2.88
C ASN A 76 5.52 2.53 -2.29
N PHE A 77 4.48 2.29 -1.49
CA PHE A 77 3.78 3.35 -0.77
C PHE A 77 4.42 3.60 0.60
N ALA A 78 4.68 2.53 1.34
CA ALA A 78 5.42 2.56 2.59
C ALA A 78 6.38 1.38 2.64
N SER A 79 7.60 1.60 3.11
CA SER A 79 8.65 0.59 3.25
C SER A 79 9.51 0.92 4.46
N GLY A 80 10.39 0.01 4.84
CA GLY A 80 11.36 0.23 5.92
C GLY A 80 11.31 -0.84 7.02
N TRP A 81 10.33 -1.74 6.98
CA TRP A 81 10.20 -2.88 7.89
C TRP A 81 11.30 -3.94 7.79
N LEU A 82 12.19 -3.80 6.81
CA LEU A 82 13.35 -4.67 6.59
C LEU A 82 14.62 -3.82 6.66
N ILE A 83 15.48 -4.08 7.64
CA ILE A 83 16.77 -3.38 7.82
C ILE A 83 17.87 -4.42 7.75
N ASN A 84 18.82 -4.27 6.82
CA ASN A 84 19.93 -5.22 6.61
C ASN A 84 19.45 -6.68 6.45
N GLY A 85 18.28 -6.87 5.83
CA GLY A 85 17.66 -8.18 5.66
C GLY A 85 17.06 -8.80 6.92
N VAL A 86 16.96 -8.04 8.02
CA VAL A 86 16.27 -8.46 9.24
C VAL A 86 14.94 -7.71 9.33
N PRO A 87 13.80 -8.42 9.35
CA PRO A 87 12.52 -7.77 9.50
C PRO A 87 12.31 -7.35 10.96
N TRP A 88 11.90 -6.10 11.18
CA TRP A 88 11.43 -5.63 12.48
C TRP A 88 9.90 -5.48 12.53
N GLY A 89 9.24 -5.57 11.37
CA GLY A 89 7.79 -5.70 11.28
C GLY A 89 7.35 -6.39 9.99
N ARG A 90 6.06 -6.73 9.94
CA ARG A 90 5.44 -7.54 8.88
C ARG A 90 4.01 -7.04 8.64
N PRO A 91 3.83 -6.12 7.68
CA PRO A 91 2.50 -5.61 7.33
C PRO A 91 1.54 -6.73 6.92
N VAL A 92 0.33 -6.77 7.49
CA VAL A 92 -0.66 -7.84 7.26
C VAL A 92 -1.88 -7.35 6.48
N ASP A 93 -2.51 -6.27 6.95
CA ASP A 93 -3.70 -5.70 6.30
C ASP A 93 -3.60 -4.17 6.30
N VAL A 94 -4.41 -3.57 5.44
CA VAL A 94 -4.54 -2.12 5.31
C VAL A 94 -6.01 -1.73 5.43
N GLN A 95 -6.28 -0.60 6.08
CA GLN A 95 -7.64 -0.09 6.20
C GLN A 95 -7.65 1.44 6.02
N PRO A 96 -8.14 1.94 4.88
CA PRO A 96 -8.41 3.36 4.73
C PRO A 96 -9.44 3.84 5.77
N LEU A 97 -9.25 5.05 6.29
CA LEU A 97 -10.14 5.70 7.26
C LEU A 97 -10.91 6.84 6.60
N LEU A 98 -12.02 7.26 7.25
CA LEU A 98 -12.91 8.32 6.76
C LEU A 98 -12.19 9.67 6.55
N ASP A 99 -11.16 9.94 7.35
CA ASP A 99 -10.34 11.15 7.24
C ASP A 99 -9.27 11.07 6.13
N GLY A 100 -9.23 9.96 5.37
CA GLY A 100 -8.25 9.72 4.31
C GLY A 100 -6.90 9.18 4.79
N SER A 101 -6.68 8.99 6.09
CA SER A 101 -5.50 8.28 6.58
C SER A 101 -5.60 6.77 6.30
N LEU A 102 -4.46 6.07 6.39
CA LEU A 102 -4.40 4.62 6.19
C LEU A 102 -3.93 3.94 7.47
N LEU A 103 -4.67 2.95 7.96
CA LEU A 103 -4.16 2.02 8.98
C LEU A 103 -3.40 0.86 8.32
N ILE A 104 -2.32 0.44 8.96
CA ILE A 104 -1.53 -0.74 8.58
C ILE A 104 -1.37 -1.59 9.84
N SER A 105 -1.81 -2.84 9.81
CA SER A 105 -1.56 -3.80 10.90
C SER A 105 -0.25 -4.55 10.68
N ASP A 106 0.43 -4.89 11.78
CA ASP A 106 1.74 -5.54 11.78
C ASP A 106 1.79 -6.64 12.84
N ASP A 107 1.92 -7.90 12.42
CA ASP A 107 1.89 -9.04 13.34
C ASP A 107 3.22 -9.28 14.07
N LEU A 108 4.35 -8.86 13.49
CA LEU A 108 5.66 -9.05 14.10
C LEU A 108 5.95 -7.97 15.14
N ALA A 109 5.59 -6.73 14.85
CA ALA A 109 5.73 -5.64 15.81
C ALA A 109 4.57 -5.60 16.83
N GLY A 110 3.47 -6.32 16.58
CA GLY A 110 2.27 -6.27 17.40
C GLY A 110 1.62 -4.88 17.41
N ALA A 111 1.67 -4.18 16.27
CA ALA A 111 1.33 -2.77 16.18
C ALA A 111 0.29 -2.48 15.08
N VAL A 112 -0.37 -1.32 15.20
CA VAL A 112 -1.17 -0.71 14.14
C VAL A 112 -0.65 0.69 13.89
N TYR A 113 -0.13 0.94 12.69
CA TYR A 113 0.36 2.26 12.28
C TYR A 113 -0.76 3.05 11.63
N ARG A 114 -0.83 4.36 11.89
CA ARG A 114 -1.67 5.29 11.14
C ARG A 114 -0.79 6.18 10.28
N VAL A 115 -0.98 6.10 8.97
CA VAL A 115 -0.23 6.85 7.98
C VAL A 115 -1.02 8.09 7.57
N THR A 116 -0.39 9.24 7.76
CA THR A 116 -0.91 10.56 7.39
C THR A 116 0.04 11.25 6.43
N TYR A 117 -0.47 12.07 5.52
CA TYR A 117 0.35 12.83 4.59
C TYR A 117 0.35 14.31 4.97
N ASN A 118 1.54 14.83 5.25
CA ASN A 118 1.76 16.24 5.53
C ASN A 118 2.21 16.92 4.23
N LYS A 119 1.33 17.70 3.60
CA LYS A 119 1.60 18.42 2.34
C LYS A 119 2.84 19.32 2.40
N GLY A 120 3.26 19.74 3.61
CA GLY A 120 4.44 20.58 3.80
C GLY A 120 5.80 19.86 3.77
N SER A 121 5.85 18.53 3.73
CA SER A 121 7.10 17.77 3.88
C SER A 121 7.62 17.08 2.60
N VAL A 122 6.87 17.07 1.48
CA VAL A 122 7.32 16.51 0.19
C VAL A 122 6.68 17.30 -0.97
N PRO A 123 7.45 17.81 -1.95
CA PRO A 123 6.88 18.49 -3.12
C PRO A 123 5.93 17.58 -3.91
N ASP A 124 4.77 18.11 -4.31
CA ASP A 124 3.84 17.41 -5.20
C ASP A 124 4.53 17.11 -6.54
N GLY A 125 4.84 15.84 -6.80
CA GLY A 125 5.39 15.39 -8.10
C GLY A 125 6.66 14.56 -8.07
N ALA A 126 7.23 14.25 -6.89
CA ALA A 126 8.32 13.29 -6.75
C ALA A 126 7.85 11.81 -6.79
#